data_AF-A0A963QS20-F1
#
_entry.id   AF-A0A963QS20-F1
#
_cell.length_a   1.000
_cell.length_b   1.000
_cell.length_c   1.000
_cell.angle_alpha   90.00
_cell.angle_beta   90.00
_cell.angle_gamma   90.00
#
_symmetry.space_group_name_H-M   'P 1'
#
loop_
_entity.id
_entity.type
_entity.pdbx_description
1 polymer ?
#
loop_
_entity_poly.entity_id
_entity_poly.type
_entity_poly.pdbx_seq_one_letter_code
_entity_poly.pdbx_strand_id
1 'polypeptide(L)'
;MDRIRQARFKLHYIHYRLRREIARIREEKDGVAAVEFALLLPLMLVLYIGTAELTTGLMANRKMTLVARAVSDLIAQESADTGVSTTTLENIFSAAGAIMSPFSTSALEITASSIKFVPKSGASASNPEYRAMTVWSVGNNASATKRRCDPYLGKVPNTTAASADTMPAGLYASGTIIVADVRYVYTPNFGGSFLAWSTTQSSITMRHTTYMKPRTQDEIVYNASPSTIANMTVCDPAPPSSY
;
A
#
# COMPACT_ATOMS: atom_id res chain seq x y z
N MET A 1 67.65 -48.32 13.41
CA MET A 1 67.55 -48.17 11.94
C MET A 1 66.18 -48.55 11.34
N ASP A 2 65.34 -49.29 12.06
CA ASP A 2 64.09 -49.85 11.49
C ASP A 2 62.91 -48.86 11.36
N ARG A 3 62.80 -47.89 12.28
CA ARG A 3 61.69 -46.90 12.28
C ARG A 3 61.73 -45.90 11.11
N ILE A 4 62.91 -45.62 10.55
CA ILE A 4 63.07 -44.66 9.45
C ILE A 4 62.63 -45.27 8.10
N ARG A 5 62.79 -46.58 7.91
CA ARG A 5 62.29 -47.29 6.71
C ARG A 5 60.77 -47.42 6.69
N GLN A 6 60.15 -47.68 7.85
CA GLN A 6 58.69 -47.75 7.95
C GLN A 6 57.99 -46.42 7.66
N ALA A 7 58.58 -45.29 8.06
CA ALA A 7 58.03 -43.96 7.79
C ALA A 7 58.03 -43.62 6.28
N ARG A 8 59.07 -43.99 5.54
CA ARG A 8 59.16 -43.76 4.08
C ARG A 8 58.13 -44.55 3.28
N PHE A 9 57.80 -45.77 3.71
CA PHE A 9 56.78 -46.60 3.08
C PHE A 9 55.36 -46.04 3.29
N LYS A 10 55.03 -45.59 4.52
CA LYS A 10 53.75 -44.94 4.80
C LYS A 10 53.57 -43.65 3.99
N LEU A 11 54.64 -42.86 3.83
CA LEU A 11 54.59 -41.62 3.07
C LEU A 11 54.37 -41.87 1.56
N HIS A 12 54.98 -42.90 0.98
CA HIS A 12 54.73 -43.29 -0.41
C HIS A 12 53.31 -43.82 -0.63
N TYR A 13 52.80 -44.61 0.32
CA TYR A 13 51.43 -45.14 0.26
C TYR A 13 50.37 -44.02 0.31
N ILE A 14 50.58 -43.01 1.15
CA ILE A 14 49.69 -41.84 1.27
C ILE A 14 49.73 -41.00 -0.01
N HIS A 15 50.91 -40.74 -0.58
CA HIS A 15 51.02 -39.99 -1.84
C HIS A 15 50.39 -40.73 -3.03
N TYR A 16 50.54 -42.05 -3.08
CA TYR A 16 49.92 -42.86 -4.14
C TYR A 16 48.38 -42.87 -4.02
N ARG A 17 47.85 -42.97 -2.79
CA ARG A 17 46.41 -42.91 -2.52
C ARG A 17 45.82 -41.54 -2.86
N LEU A 18 46.47 -40.45 -2.44
CA LEU A 18 46.05 -39.08 -2.78
C LEU A 18 46.06 -38.81 -4.28
N ARG A 19 47.11 -39.24 -4.99
CA ARG A 19 47.18 -39.09 -6.45
C ARG A 19 46.09 -39.86 -7.18
N ARG A 20 45.74 -41.05 -6.69
CA ARG A 20 44.68 -41.89 -7.27
C ARG A 20 43.28 -41.30 -7.05
N GLU A 21 43.01 -40.74 -5.87
CA GLU A 21 41.71 -40.07 -5.63
C GLU A 21 41.58 -38.77 -6.44
N ILE A 22 42.65 -37.98 -6.59
CA ILE A 22 42.64 -36.77 -7.44
C ILE A 22 42.47 -37.13 -8.93
N ALA A 23 43.07 -38.23 -9.39
CA ALA A 23 42.88 -38.72 -10.76
C ALA A 23 41.44 -39.19 -11.01
N ARG A 24 40.82 -39.87 -10.03
CA ARG A 24 39.39 -40.24 -10.07
C ARG A 24 38.47 -39.03 -10.18
N ILE A 25 38.70 -38.02 -9.33
CA ILE A 25 37.91 -36.78 -9.36
C ILE A 25 38.11 -36.02 -10.69
N ARG A 26 39.28 -36.13 -11.34
CA ARG A 26 39.51 -35.56 -12.68
C ARG A 26 38.91 -36.38 -13.83
N GLU A 27 38.69 -37.68 -13.66
CA GLU A 27 38.05 -38.55 -14.67
C GLU A 27 36.51 -38.49 -14.60
N GLU A 28 35.94 -38.05 -13.47
CA GLU A 28 34.49 -37.85 -13.32
C GLU A 28 34.00 -36.64 -14.13
N LYS A 29 33.48 -36.92 -15.33
CA LYS A 29 32.79 -35.94 -16.19
C LYS A 29 31.50 -35.39 -15.56
N ASP A 30 30.99 -36.04 -14.53
CA ASP A 30 29.79 -35.62 -13.79
C ASP A 30 30.01 -34.35 -12.95
N GLY A 31 31.27 -33.97 -12.66
CA GLY A 31 31.60 -32.75 -11.91
C GLY A 31 31.37 -31.45 -12.69
N VAL A 32 31.32 -31.49 -14.02
CA VAL A 32 31.11 -30.31 -14.87
C VAL A 32 29.71 -29.74 -14.66
N ALA A 33 28.70 -30.61 -14.59
CA ALA A 33 27.32 -30.20 -14.32
C ALA A 33 27.15 -29.55 -12.94
N ALA A 34 27.90 -30.03 -11.93
CA ALA A 34 27.88 -29.44 -10.59
C ALA A 34 28.47 -28.01 -10.57
N VAL A 35 29.51 -27.75 -11.35
CA VAL A 35 30.13 -26.42 -11.48
C VAL A 35 29.19 -25.46 -12.24
N GLU A 36 28.57 -25.91 -13.32
CA GLU A 36 27.57 -25.11 -14.06
C GLU A 36 26.38 -24.75 -13.17
N PHE A 37 25.87 -25.71 -12.38
CA PHE A 37 24.80 -25.47 -11.43
C PHE A 37 25.22 -24.49 -10.32
N ALA A 38 26.43 -24.63 -9.77
CA ALA A 38 26.93 -23.71 -8.74
C ALA A 38 27.05 -22.26 -9.26
N LEU A 39 27.34 -22.08 -10.55
CA LEU A 39 27.39 -20.75 -11.18
C LEU A 39 25.99 -20.19 -11.49
N LEU A 40 25.01 -21.03 -11.83
CA LEU A 40 23.63 -20.62 -12.12
C LEU A 40 22.77 -20.45 -10.86
N LEU A 41 23.04 -21.19 -9.79
CA LEU A 41 22.27 -21.20 -8.55
C LEU A 41 22.10 -19.80 -7.95
N PRO A 42 23.12 -18.92 -7.87
CA PRO A 42 22.94 -17.55 -7.38
C PRO A 42 21.90 -16.76 -8.18
N LEU A 43 21.90 -16.90 -9.51
CA LEU A 43 20.92 -16.24 -10.38
C LEU A 43 19.51 -16.80 -10.16
N MET A 44 19.38 -18.13 -10.06
CA MET A 44 18.10 -18.76 -9.79
C MET A 44 17.51 -18.34 -8.45
N LEU A 45 18.34 -18.23 -7.40
CA LEU A 45 17.89 -17.77 -6.08
C LEU A 45 17.41 -16.31 -6.10
N VAL A 46 18.13 -15.42 -6.79
CA VAL A 46 17.73 -14.02 -6.94
C VAL A 46 16.39 -13.93 -7.67
N LEU A 47 16.21 -14.66 -8.77
CA LEU A 47 14.95 -14.67 -9.51
C LEU A 47 13.80 -15.27 -8.67
N TYR A 48 14.06 -16.35 -7.94
CA TYR A 48 13.05 -16.98 -7.10
C TYR A 48 12.57 -16.06 -5.97
N ILE A 49 13.50 -15.51 -5.18
CA ILE A 49 13.15 -14.62 -4.07
C ILE A 49 12.55 -13.31 -4.61
N GLY A 50 13.10 -12.77 -5.70
CA GLY A 50 12.58 -11.55 -6.32
C GLY A 50 11.16 -11.69 -6.84
N THR A 51 10.82 -12.81 -7.50
CA THR A 51 9.45 -13.07 -7.95
C THR A 51 8.49 -13.37 -6.81
N ALA A 52 8.93 -14.11 -5.78
CA ALA A 52 8.14 -14.34 -4.57
C ALA A 52 7.75 -13.01 -3.91
N GLU A 53 8.70 -12.08 -3.76
CA GLU A 53 8.44 -10.79 -3.11
C GLU A 53 7.69 -9.77 -3.94
N LEU A 54 7.91 -9.77 -5.26
CA LEU A 54 7.04 -9.00 -6.16
C LEU A 54 5.59 -9.48 -6.04
N THR A 55 5.38 -10.79 -5.93
CA THR A 55 4.03 -11.36 -5.83
C THR A 55 3.38 -10.97 -4.50
N THR A 56 4.08 -11.06 -3.37
CA THR A 56 3.55 -10.66 -2.06
C THR A 56 3.25 -9.16 -1.99
N GLY A 57 4.16 -8.31 -2.50
CA GLY A 57 3.93 -6.86 -2.61
C GLY A 57 2.74 -6.50 -3.50
N LEU A 58 2.59 -7.18 -4.64
CA LEU A 58 1.44 -6.99 -5.52
C LEU A 58 0.12 -7.45 -4.86
N MET A 59 0.13 -8.55 -4.10
CA MET A 59 -1.03 -8.99 -3.33
C MET A 59 -1.44 -7.96 -2.28
N ALA A 60 -0.49 -7.34 -1.57
CA ALA A 60 -0.76 -6.25 -0.64
C ALA A 60 -1.44 -5.06 -1.34
N ASN A 61 -0.91 -4.63 -2.49
CA ASN A 61 -1.50 -3.55 -3.29
C ASN A 61 -2.94 -3.86 -3.77
N ARG A 62 -3.19 -5.11 -4.19
CA ARG A 62 -4.53 -5.56 -4.60
C ARG A 62 -5.51 -5.54 -3.43
N LYS A 63 -5.12 -6.05 -2.26
CA LYS A 63 -5.96 -6.02 -1.04
C LYS A 63 -6.25 -4.61 -0.58
N MET A 64 -5.25 -3.74 -0.61
CA MET A 64 -5.41 -2.32 -0.32
C MET A 64 -6.43 -1.64 -1.26
N THR A 65 -6.37 -1.93 -2.56
CA THR A 65 -7.35 -1.45 -3.53
C THR A 65 -8.77 -1.97 -3.22
N LEU A 66 -8.88 -3.24 -2.81
CA LEU A 66 -10.17 -3.82 -2.39
C LEU A 66 -10.70 -3.16 -1.12
N VAL A 67 -9.83 -2.84 -0.15
CA VAL A 67 -10.19 -2.09 1.06
C VAL A 67 -10.77 -0.74 0.70
N ALA A 68 -10.06 0.05 -0.12
CA ALA A 68 -10.52 1.38 -0.51
C ALA A 68 -11.92 1.31 -1.13
N ARG A 69 -12.12 0.38 -2.07
CA ARG A 69 -13.42 0.15 -2.72
C ARG A 69 -14.49 -0.25 -1.73
N ALA A 70 -14.23 -1.27 -0.90
CA ALA A 70 -15.19 -1.76 0.08
C ALA A 70 -15.61 -0.67 1.07
N VAL A 71 -14.65 0.10 1.60
CA VAL A 71 -14.92 1.23 2.51
C VAL A 71 -15.79 2.27 1.82
N SER A 72 -15.41 2.72 0.62
CA SER A 72 -16.21 3.72 -0.11
C SER A 72 -17.61 3.22 -0.46
N ASP A 73 -17.75 1.93 -0.75
CA ASP A 73 -19.01 1.32 -1.14
C ASP A 73 -19.97 1.19 0.05
N LEU A 74 -19.46 0.73 1.20
CA LEU A 74 -20.23 0.64 2.43
C LEU A 74 -20.71 2.02 2.87
N ILE A 75 -19.81 3.02 2.86
CA ILE A 75 -20.17 4.40 3.21
C ILE A 75 -21.19 4.97 2.21
N ALA A 76 -21.03 4.72 0.91
CA ALA A 76 -21.96 5.22 -0.10
C ALA A 76 -23.38 4.60 0.00
N GLN A 77 -23.55 3.49 0.72
CA GLN A 77 -24.85 2.87 0.96
C GLN A 77 -25.57 3.42 2.21
N GLU A 78 -24.86 4.10 3.10
CA GLU A 78 -25.43 4.65 4.33
C GLU A 78 -26.54 5.67 4.02
N SER A 79 -27.62 5.62 4.80
CA SER A 79 -28.80 6.47 4.59
C SER A 79 -28.65 7.85 5.21
N ALA A 80 -29.13 8.89 4.53
CA ALA A 80 -29.07 10.27 5.02
C ALA A 80 -29.91 10.50 6.30
N ASP A 81 -30.98 9.73 6.50
CA ASP A 81 -31.90 9.90 7.64
C ASP A 81 -31.23 9.63 9.00
N THR A 82 -30.32 8.65 9.03
CA THR A 82 -29.55 8.30 10.23
C THR A 82 -28.15 8.88 10.24
N GLY A 83 -27.71 9.46 9.12
CA GLY A 83 -26.35 9.90 8.89
C GLY A 83 -25.32 8.78 9.08
N VAL A 84 -24.05 9.14 8.93
CA VAL A 84 -22.94 8.26 9.29
C VAL A 84 -22.49 8.59 10.70
N SER A 85 -22.46 7.58 11.58
CA SER A 85 -21.97 7.71 12.94
C SER A 85 -20.49 7.30 13.05
N THR A 86 -19.83 7.71 14.13
CA THR A 86 -18.46 7.31 14.46
C THR A 86 -18.32 5.79 14.53
N THR A 87 -19.27 5.14 15.19
CA THR A 87 -19.27 3.69 15.42
C THR A 87 -19.50 2.92 14.12
N THR A 88 -20.34 3.44 13.22
CA THR A 88 -20.51 2.88 11.86
C THR A 88 -19.19 2.90 11.10
N LEU A 89 -18.46 4.03 11.10
CA LEU A 89 -17.15 4.11 10.43
C LEU A 89 -16.11 3.21 11.07
N GLU A 90 -16.06 3.13 12.39
CA GLU A 90 -15.16 2.21 13.10
C GLU A 90 -15.43 0.75 12.74
N ASN A 91 -16.70 0.35 12.65
CA ASN A 91 -17.08 -0.99 12.20
C ASN A 91 -16.66 -1.25 10.75
N ILE A 92 -16.85 -0.28 9.86
CA ILE A 92 -16.39 -0.35 8.46
C ILE A 92 -14.86 -0.48 8.38
N PHE A 93 -14.12 0.29 9.16
CA PHE A 93 -12.65 0.22 9.20
C PHE A 93 -12.14 -1.09 9.81
N SER A 94 -12.84 -1.62 10.82
CA SER A 94 -12.54 -2.94 11.38
C SER A 94 -12.75 -4.06 10.35
N ALA A 95 -13.88 -4.02 9.63
CA ALA A 95 -14.15 -4.96 8.53
C ALA A 95 -13.12 -4.85 7.40
N ALA A 96 -12.68 -3.63 7.06
CA ALA A 96 -11.59 -3.40 6.11
C ALA A 96 -10.26 -4.03 6.56
N GLY A 97 -9.99 -4.05 7.86
CA GLY A 97 -8.84 -4.76 8.42
C GLY A 97 -8.84 -6.26 8.11
N ALA A 98 -10.02 -6.90 8.11
CA ALA A 98 -10.14 -8.31 7.76
C ALA A 98 -9.79 -8.59 6.28
N ILE A 99 -10.07 -7.66 5.36
CA ILE A 99 -9.71 -7.77 3.94
C ILE A 99 -8.19 -7.79 3.74
N MET A 100 -7.45 -7.07 4.59
CA MET A 100 -5.98 -7.01 4.52
C MET A 100 -5.30 -8.30 4.98
N SER A 101 -5.96 -9.17 5.75
CA SER A 101 -5.37 -10.44 6.20
C SER A 101 -4.76 -11.25 5.04
N PRO A 102 -3.53 -11.77 5.14
CA PRO A 102 -2.69 -11.91 6.33
C PRO A 102 -1.72 -10.73 6.57
N PHE A 103 -1.86 -9.63 5.83
CA PHE A 103 -1.00 -8.46 6.00
C PHE A 103 -1.36 -7.69 7.27
N SER A 104 -0.35 -7.22 8.02
CA SER A 104 -0.57 -6.44 9.24
C SER A 104 -1.35 -5.16 8.97
N THR A 105 -2.33 -4.86 9.81
CA THR A 105 -3.11 -3.62 9.77
C THR A 105 -2.44 -2.46 10.51
N SER A 106 -1.33 -2.70 11.22
CA SER A 106 -0.61 -1.63 11.95
C SER A 106 -0.08 -0.52 11.04
N ALA A 107 0.29 -0.88 9.80
CA ALA A 107 0.78 0.05 8.77
C ALA A 107 -0.34 0.52 7.81
N LEU A 108 -1.61 0.21 8.13
CA LEU A 108 -2.77 0.55 7.32
C LEU A 108 -3.41 1.85 7.80
N GLU A 109 -3.39 2.84 6.93
CA GLU A 109 -4.07 4.12 7.10
C GLU A 109 -5.26 4.17 6.13
N ILE A 110 -6.46 4.35 6.66
CA ILE A 110 -7.69 4.52 5.90
C ILE A 110 -8.29 5.86 6.31
N THR A 111 -8.59 6.70 5.32
CA THR A 111 -9.34 7.93 5.51
C THR A 111 -10.59 7.86 4.65
N ALA A 112 -11.74 8.08 5.26
CA ALA A 112 -12.99 8.29 4.56
C ALA A 112 -13.36 9.78 4.63
N SER A 113 -13.79 10.34 3.52
CA SER A 113 -14.22 11.74 3.44
C SER A 113 -15.47 11.88 2.60
N SER A 114 -16.34 12.82 2.97
CA SER A 114 -17.41 13.32 2.11
C SER A 114 -17.02 14.68 1.55
N ILE A 115 -17.16 14.82 0.23
CA ILE A 115 -16.83 16.04 -0.49
C ILE A 115 -18.09 16.54 -1.20
N LYS A 116 -18.45 17.79 -0.94
CA LYS A 116 -19.56 18.49 -1.58
C LYS A 116 -19.03 19.47 -2.61
N PHE A 117 -19.68 19.51 -3.76
CA PHE A 117 -19.37 20.49 -4.80
C PHE A 117 -20.30 21.68 -4.69
N VAL A 118 -19.74 22.83 -4.32
CA VAL A 118 -20.48 24.09 -4.20
C VAL A 118 -20.27 24.94 -5.46
N PRO A 119 -21.30 25.62 -5.98
CA PRO A 119 -21.15 26.51 -7.11
C PRO A 119 -20.18 27.65 -6.74
N LYS A 120 -19.26 27.97 -7.64
CA LYS A 120 -18.35 29.10 -7.49
C LYS A 120 -19.12 30.40 -7.67
N SER A 121 -19.00 31.30 -6.69
CA SER A 121 -19.53 32.66 -6.81
C SER A 121 -18.97 33.34 -8.07
N GLY A 122 -19.85 33.94 -8.87
CA GLY A 122 -19.51 34.56 -10.15
C GLY A 122 -19.39 33.62 -11.35
N ALA A 123 -19.65 32.31 -11.19
CA ALA A 123 -19.76 31.40 -12.34
C ALA A 123 -21.00 31.70 -13.18
N SER A 124 -20.86 31.64 -14.51
CA SER A 124 -21.97 31.84 -15.43
C SER A 124 -22.98 30.69 -15.33
N ALA A 125 -24.28 30.99 -15.41
CA ALA A 125 -25.33 29.99 -15.46
C ALA A 125 -25.21 29.06 -16.69
N SER A 126 -24.59 29.54 -17.78
CA SER A 126 -24.33 28.75 -18.99
C SER A 126 -23.10 27.83 -18.89
N ASN A 127 -22.23 28.04 -17.92
CA ASN A 127 -21.05 27.20 -17.65
C ASN A 127 -20.79 27.17 -16.13
N PRO A 128 -21.57 26.36 -15.38
CA PRO A 128 -21.44 26.31 -13.94
C PRO A 128 -20.08 25.74 -13.54
N GLU A 129 -19.32 26.51 -12.77
CA GLU A 129 -18.06 26.08 -12.18
C GLU A 129 -18.28 25.72 -10.72
N TYR A 130 -17.76 24.57 -10.29
CA TYR A 130 -17.89 24.09 -8.92
C TYR A 130 -16.55 24.14 -8.17
N ARG A 131 -16.60 24.31 -6.85
CA ARG A 131 -15.47 24.14 -5.92
C ARG A 131 -15.72 22.92 -5.04
N ALA A 132 -14.66 22.17 -4.75
CA ALA A 132 -14.74 20.97 -3.92
C ALA A 132 -14.49 21.34 -2.45
N MET A 133 -15.45 21.05 -1.60
CA MET A 133 -15.44 21.33 -0.16
C MET A 133 -15.54 20.02 0.60
N THR A 134 -14.63 19.78 1.53
CA THR A 134 -14.73 18.63 2.43
C THR A 134 -15.81 18.92 3.46
N VAL A 135 -16.80 18.05 3.61
CA VAL A 135 -17.85 18.15 4.65
C VAL A 135 -17.36 17.49 5.93
N TRP A 136 -16.75 16.31 5.79
CA TRP A 136 -16.14 15.59 6.89
C TRP A 136 -15.03 14.69 6.37
N SER A 137 -14.06 14.41 7.24
CA SER A 137 -12.96 13.48 6.99
C SER A 137 -12.62 12.73 8.27
N VAL A 138 -12.60 11.40 8.22
CA VAL A 138 -12.34 10.52 9.36
C VAL A 138 -11.27 9.52 8.99
N GLY A 139 -10.24 9.44 9.83
CA GLY A 139 -9.17 8.45 9.73
C GLY A 139 -9.42 7.26 10.67
N ASN A 140 -9.00 6.06 10.28
CA ASN A 140 -9.03 4.88 11.14
C ASN A 140 -8.04 4.97 12.33
N ASN A 141 -7.00 5.78 12.21
CA ASN A 141 -5.99 6.02 13.24
C ASN A 141 -5.44 7.46 13.13
N ALA A 142 -4.57 7.85 14.05
CA ALA A 142 -4.01 9.21 14.10
C ALA A 142 -3.01 9.52 12.98
N SER A 143 -2.44 8.48 12.36
CA SER A 143 -1.48 8.60 11.26
C SER A 143 -2.17 8.81 9.91
N ALA A 144 -3.46 8.47 9.81
CA ALA A 144 -4.24 8.62 8.59
C ALA A 144 -4.33 10.10 8.16
N THR A 145 -3.93 10.37 6.92
CA THR A 145 -3.93 11.73 6.36
C THR A 145 -5.35 12.13 5.98
N LYS A 146 -5.94 13.01 6.78
CA LYS A 146 -7.29 13.54 6.55
C LYS A 146 -7.28 14.60 5.45
N ARG A 147 -8.40 14.73 4.74
CA ARG A 147 -8.62 15.85 3.82
C ARG A 147 -8.91 17.12 4.62
N ARG A 148 -8.32 18.23 4.19
CA ARG A 148 -8.51 19.54 4.85
C ARG A 148 -9.91 20.10 4.61
N CYS A 149 -10.39 20.91 5.56
CA CYS A 149 -11.64 21.66 5.44
C CYS A 149 -11.47 22.92 4.61
N ASP A 150 -10.45 23.72 4.91
CA ASP A 150 -10.18 25.01 4.28
C ASP A 150 -8.71 25.15 3.86
N PRO A 151 -8.42 25.87 2.76
CA PRO A 151 -9.36 26.31 1.71
C PRO A 151 -9.84 25.12 0.85
N TYR A 152 -10.78 25.37 -0.07
CA TYR A 152 -11.29 24.39 -1.05
C TYR A 152 -10.17 23.51 -1.66
N LEU A 153 -10.51 22.26 -1.97
CA LEU A 153 -9.56 21.31 -2.56
C LEU A 153 -9.17 21.76 -3.97
N GLY A 154 -7.87 21.64 -4.28
CA GLY A 154 -7.30 22.06 -5.55
C GLY A 154 -7.78 21.20 -6.72
N LYS A 155 -8.18 21.82 -7.82
CA LYS A 155 -8.56 21.11 -9.05
C LYS A 155 -7.29 20.71 -9.81
N VAL A 156 -7.13 19.41 -10.07
CA VAL A 156 -5.98 18.86 -10.81
C VAL A 156 -6.43 18.06 -12.03
N PRO A 157 -5.60 17.90 -13.08
CA PRO A 157 -5.88 16.99 -14.18
C PRO A 157 -6.18 15.56 -13.71
N ASN A 158 -6.97 14.82 -14.48
CA ASN A 158 -7.33 13.43 -14.14
C ASN A 158 -6.13 12.45 -14.15
N THR A 159 -4.98 12.89 -14.66
CA THR A 159 -3.73 12.12 -14.72
C THR A 159 -2.81 12.37 -13.53
N THR A 160 -3.11 13.37 -12.69
CA THR A 160 -2.32 13.69 -11.50
C THR A 160 -2.59 12.65 -10.42
N ALA A 161 -1.54 12.19 -9.73
CA ALA A 161 -1.67 11.26 -8.62
C ALA A 161 -2.58 11.86 -7.52
N ALA A 162 -3.45 11.03 -6.96
CA ALA A 162 -4.38 11.47 -5.92
C ALA A 162 -3.65 11.95 -4.67
N SER A 163 -4.15 13.04 -4.09
CA SER A 163 -3.69 13.63 -2.84
C SER A 163 -4.88 14.08 -2.00
N ALA A 164 -4.68 14.19 -0.69
CA ALA A 164 -5.68 14.66 0.26
C ALA A 164 -6.12 16.11 0.01
N ASP A 165 -5.27 16.92 -0.63
CA ASP A 165 -5.51 18.34 -0.89
C ASP A 165 -6.16 18.65 -2.26
N THR A 166 -6.34 17.63 -3.10
CA THR A 166 -6.70 17.82 -4.51
C THR A 166 -7.83 16.90 -4.96
N MET A 167 -8.54 17.32 -6.01
CA MET A 167 -9.58 16.56 -6.67
C MET A 167 -9.38 16.57 -8.20
N PRO A 168 -9.55 15.41 -8.87
CA PRO A 168 -9.56 15.31 -10.33
C PRO A 168 -10.65 16.19 -10.96
N ALA A 169 -10.28 16.90 -12.03
CA ALA A 169 -11.17 17.82 -12.74
C ALA A 169 -12.46 17.18 -13.26
N GLY A 170 -12.42 15.88 -13.62
CA GLY A 170 -13.59 15.14 -14.12
C GLY A 170 -14.65 14.81 -13.08
N LEU A 171 -14.37 15.00 -11.79
CA LEU A 171 -15.31 14.73 -10.71
C LEU A 171 -16.14 15.95 -10.31
N TYR A 172 -15.78 17.14 -10.79
CA TYR A 172 -16.48 18.39 -10.46
C TYR A 172 -17.84 18.43 -11.17
N ALA A 173 -18.89 18.16 -10.41
CA ALA A 173 -20.27 18.23 -10.83
C ALA A 173 -21.15 18.57 -9.62
N SER A 174 -22.42 18.95 -9.83
CA SER A 174 -23.36 19.10 -8.73
C SER A 174 -23.52 17.80 -7.95
N GLY A 175 -23.48 17.88 -6.62
CA GLY A 175 -23.72 16.76 -5.71
C GLY A 175 -22.57 16.54 -4.75
N THR A 176 -22.54 15.34 -4.16
CA THR A 176 -21.49 14.91 -3.24
C THR A 176 -20.79 13.64 -3.73
N ILE A 177 -19.55 13.46 -3.29
CA ILE A 177 -18.72 12.30 -3.57
C ILE A 177 -18.09 11.83 -2.26
N ILE A 178 -18.16 10.53 -2.03
CA ILE A 178 -17.40 9.84 -0.99
C ILE A 178 -16.04 9.47 -1.54
N VAL A 179 -15.01 9.77 -0.76
CA VAL A 179 -13.63 9.45 -1.07
C VAL A 179 -13.08 8.54 0.01
N ALA A 180 -12.52 7.42 -0.39
CA ALA A 180 -11.72 6.58 0.50
C ALA A 180 -10.26 6.63 0.04
N ASP A 181 -9.43 7.28 0.85
CA ASP A 181 -7.99 7.36 0.71
C ASP A 181 -7.36 6.26 1.58
N VAL A 182 -6.68 5.31 0.97
CA VAL A 182 -5.95 4.25 1.69
C VAL A 182 -4.47 4.46 1.44
N ARG A 183 -3.67 4.27 2.50
CA ARG A 183 -2.21 4.23 2.45
C ARG A 183 -1.73 3.01 3.22
N TYR A 184 -0.80 2.29 2.61
CA TYR A 184 -0.22 1.10 3.21
C TYR A 184 1.31 1.12 3.05
N VAL A 185 2.03 0.92 4.15
CA VAL A 185 3.49 0.80 4.12
C VAL A 185 3.85 -0.68 4.12
N TYR A 186 4.24 -1.20 2.96
CA TYR A 186 4.63 -2.60 2.80
C TYR A 186 6.12 -2.79 3.09
N THR A 187 6.45 -3.73 3.96
CA THR A 187 7.83 -4.15 4.26
C THR A 187 8.09 -5.53 3.66
N PRO A 188 9.05 -5.68 2.74
CA PRO A 188 9.44 -6.99 2.20
C PRO A 188 9.95 -7.93 3.31
N ASN A 189 9.65 -9.22 3.20
CA ASN A 189 10.03 -10.24 4.18
C ASN A 189 11.52 -10.60 4.11
N PHE A 190 12.10 -10.63 2.91
CA PHE A 190 13.54 -10.90 2.71
C PHE A 190 14.43 -9.66 2.92
N GLY A 191 13.89 -8.62 3.56
CA GLY A 191 14.54 -7.36 3.87
C GLY A 191 14.63 -6.45 2.65
N GLY A 192 14.44 -5.14 2.87
CA GLY A 192 14.65 -4.14 1.82
C GLY A 192 16.00 -4.33 1.14
N SER A 193 17.06 -4.64 1.89
CA SER A 193 18.43 -4.82 1.38
C SER A 193 18.64 -5.93 0.34
N PHE A 194 17.76 -6.95 0.25
CA PHE A 194 17.91 -8.00 -0.75
C PHE A 194 17.47 -7.55 -2.15
N LEU A 195 16.42 -6.73 -2.24
CA LEU A 195 15.93 -6.14 -3.50
C LEU A 195 16.38 -4.70 -3.70
N ALA A 196 16.80 -4.03 -2.63
CA ALA A 196 17.26 -2.68 -2.67
C ALA A 196 18.72 -2.69 -3.11
N TRP A 197 18.89 -2.41 -4.39
CA TRP A 197 20.10 -1.83 -4.98
C TRP A 197 20.56 -0.52 -4.28
N SER A 198 19.85 -0.07 -3.24
CA SER A 198 20.11 1.12 -2.42
C SER A 198 19.82 0.82 -0.94
N THR A 199 20.77 1.12 -0.05
CA THR A 199 20.71 0.86 1.40
C THR A 199 19.64 1.66 2.18
N THR A 200 18.81 2.47 1.50
CA THR A 200 17.94 3.46 2.15
C THR A 200 16.44 3.11 2.14
N GLN A 201 15.99 2.14 1.33
CA GLN A 201 14.56 1.84 1.17
C GLN A 201 14.19 0.47 1.77
N SER A 202 13.83 0.46 3.06
CA SER A 202 13.36 -0.73 3.79
C SER A 202 11.85 -0.99 3.67
N SER A 203 11.10 -0.06 3.07
CA SER A 203 9.65 -0.17 2.89
C SER A 203 9.17 0.53 1.62
N ILE A 204 8.03 0.08 1.10
CA ILE A 204 7.37 0.63 -0.08
C ILE A 204 6.02 1.20 0.36
N THR A 205 5.83 2.52 0.22
CA THR A 205 4.54 3.16 0.51
C THR A 205 3.64 3.05 -0.71
N MET A 206 2.52 2.35 -0.55
CA MET A 206 1.45 2.22 -1.53
C MET A 206 0.31 3.16 -1.18
N ARG A 207 -0.33 3.75 -2.20
CA ARG A 207 -1.45 4.71 -2.07
C ARG A 207 -2.54 4.34 -3.07
N HIS A 208 -3.79 4.34 -2.63
CA HIS A 208 -4.94 4.14 -3.51
C HIS A 208 -6.10 4.98 -3.02
N THR A 209 -6.71 5.73 -3.95
CA THR A 209 -7.88 6.55 -3.69
C THR A 209 -9.00 6.10 -4.60
N THR A 210 -10.19 5.92 -4.05
CA THR A 210 -11.41 5.67 -4.82
C THR A 210 -12.43 6.77 -4.58
N TYR A 211 -13.21 7.04 -5.61
CA TYR A 211 -14.24 8.08 -5.62
C TYR A 211 -15.58 7.40 -5.93
N MET A 212 -16.57 7.57 -5.06
CA MET A 212 -17.87 6.94 -5.19
C MET A 212 -18.97 7.96 -4.96
N LYS A 213 -19.98 7.98 -5.83
CA LYS A 213 -21.20 8.73 -5.54
C LYS A 213 -22.01 7.99 -4.48
N PRO A 214 -22.61 8.69 -3.50
CA PRO A 214 -23.64 8.10 -2.66
C PRO A 214 -24.71 7.41 -3.52
N ARG A 215 -25.21 6.26 -3.07
CA ARG A 215 -26.16 5.43 -3.83
C ARG A 215 -27.61 5.71 -3.47
N THR A 216 -27.85 6.08 -2.24
CA THR A 216 -29.21 6.17 -1.66
C THR A 216 -29.73 7.60 -1.65
N GLN A 217 -28.87 8.63 -1.58
CA GLN A 217 -29.25 10.04 -1.38
C GLN A 217 -28.22 11.02 -1.99
N ASP A 218 -28.53 12.31 -2.05
CA ASP A 218 -27.64 13.34 -2.64
C ASP A 218 -26.47 13.79 -1.74
N GLU A 219 -26.60 13.63 -0.42
CA GLU A 219 -25.59 14.02 0.58
C GLU A 219 -25.63 13.09 1.81
N ILE A 220 -24.45 12.68 2.26
CA ILE A 220 -24.29 11.88 3.48
C ILE A 220 -23.83 12.79 4.62
N VAL A 221 -24.78 13.10 5.50
CA VAL A 221 -24.53 13.90 6.70
C VAL A 221 -23.86 13.05 7.76
N TYR A 222 -22.95 13.66 8.50
CA TYR A 222 -22.27 13.00 9.60
C TYR A 222 -22.95 13.31 10.92
N ASN A 223 -23.40 12.27 11.63
CA ASN A 223 -24.12 12.39 12.89
C ASN A 223 -23.17 12.13 14.05
N ALA A 224 -22.32 13.11 14.36
CA ALA A 224 -21.58 13.11 15.61
C ALA A 224 -22.05 14.22 16.53
N SER A 225 -22.08 13.90 17.82
CA SER A 225 -22.07 14.90 18.87
C SER A 225 -20.76 15.70 18.78
N PRO A 226 -20.78 17.04 18.86
CA PRO A 226 -19.61 17.86 18.68
C PRO A 226 -18.73 17.74 19.93
N SER A 227 -17.70 16.88 19.88
CA SER A 227 -16.41 17.05 20.56
C SER A 227 -15.65 15.72 20.67
N THR A 228 -14.33 15.80 20.42
CA THR A 228 -13.31 14.86 20.95
C THR A 228 -13.19 13.48 20.29
N ILE A 229 -13.00 13.41 18.97
CA ILE A 229 -12.30 12.25 18.38
C ILE A 229 -11.05 12.76 17.68
N ALA A 230 -9.87 12.39 18.21
CA ALA A 230 -8.56 12.82 17.72
C ALA A 230 -8.35 12.51 16.21
N ASN A 231 -9.05 11.51 15.69
CA ASN A 231 -8.91 11.02 14.31
C ASN A 231 -10.03 11.51 13.38
N MET A 232 -10.78 12.54 13.78
CA MET A 232 -11.91 13.07 13.03
C MET A 232 -11.73 14.56 12.75
N THR A 233 -12.22 15.01 11.61
CA THR A 233 -12.33 16.43 11.26
C THR A 233 -13.66 16.62 10.55
N VAL A 234 -14.62 17.25 11.24
CA VAL A 234 -15.89 17.68 10.62
C VAL A 234 -15.72 19.15 10.27
N CYS A 235 -15.99 19.47 9.01
CA CYS A 235 -15.88 20.81 8.48
C CYS A 235 -17.23 21.49 8.61
N ASP A 236 -17.23 22.79 8.87
CA ASP A 236 -18.47 23.57 8.88
C ASP A 236 -19.14 23.44 7.50
N PRO A 237 -20.44 23.07 7.40
CA PRO A 237 -21.15 23.00 6.14
C PRO A 237 -21.33 24.37 5.45
N ALA A 238 -21.09 25.48 6.15
CA ALA A 238 -21.14 26.81 5.55
C ALA A 238 -19.95 27.03 4.58
N PRO A 239 -20.20 27.48 3.33
CA PRO A 239 -19.09 27.85 2.46
C PRO A 239 -18.23 28.91 3.16
N PRO A 240 -16.89 28.80 3.13
CA PRO A 240 -16.02 29.79 3.76
C PRO A 240 -16.44 31.18 3.28
N SER A 241 -16.69 32.08 4.23
CA SER A 241 -17.12 33.44 3.94
C SER A 241 -16.05 34.13 3.08
N SER A 242 -16.35 34.23 1.78
CA SER A 242 -15.78 35.16 0.79
C SER A 242 -14.28 35.44 0.86
N TYR A 243 -13.53 34.84 -0.08
CA TYR A 243 -12.37 35.47 -0.74
C TYR A 243 -12.44 35.20 -2.25
#